data_AF-A0A9Q3PVY8-F1
#
_entry.id   AF-A0A9Q3PVY8-F1
#
_cell.length_a   1.000
_cell.length_b   1.000
_cell.length_c   1.000
_cell.angle_alpha   90.00
_cell.angle_beta   90.00
_cell.angle_gamma   90.00
#
_symmetry.space_group_name_H-M   'P 1'
#
loop_
_entity.id
_entity.type
_entity.pdbx_description
1 polymer ?
#
loop_
_entity_poly.entity_id
_entity_poly.type
_entity_poly.pdbx_seq_one_letter_code
_entity_poly.pdbx_strand_id
1 'polypeptide(L)'
;MLQPPTEGEDQTLERLWQHVRNVARSQGYSMSTLRSNMTHKTVTSRKFDFPFRLYSRKYAKSTTWTLKVKNPEHSHDATESIMEHPAFRKFNEQEISQIAQMSESLLMPRQIQAQLCSQRESNRPVILQDIYNKVKKDKLQVRRPIDALIDTLKEGNFAWSSARDSEGHITSLFFTHPLAIKLLRGFPHLNQ
;
A
#
# COMPACT_ATOMS: atom_id res chain seq x y z
N MET A 1 -4.19 25.15 -11.24
CA MET A 1 -4.68 24.18 -12.24
C MET A 1 -3.52 23.33 -12.71
N LEU A 2 -3.73 22.03 -12.94
CA LEU A 2 -2.70 21.17 -13.53
C LEU A 2 -2.35 21.79 -14.89
N GLN A 3 -1.19 22.45 -15.01
CA GLN A 3 -0.69 22.82 -16.33
C GLN A 3 -0.48 21.49 -17.03
N PRO A 4 -1.29 21.16 -18.04
CA PRO A 4 -1.28 19.82 -18.59
C PRO A 4 0.15 19.51 -19.03
N PRO A 5 0.61 18.25 -18.97
CA PRO A 5 1.53 17.80 -19.99
C PRO A 5 0.74 17.94 -21.30
N THR A 6 0.83 19.13 -21.92
CA THR A 6 -0.18 19.64 -22.85
C THR A 6 -0.31 18.75 -24.06
N GLU A 7 0.80 18.17 -24.48
CA GLU A 7 0.89 17.12 -25.46
C GLU A 7 2.22 16.41 -25.20
N GLY A 8 2.21 15.08 -25.29
CA GLY A 8 3.40 14.27 -25.18
C GLY A 8 3.32 13.18 -26.21
N GLU A 9 4.34 13.08 -27.04
CA GLU A 9 4.53 11.95 -27.93
C GLU A 9 5.71 11.14 -27.45
N ASP A 10 5.47 9.86 -27.21
CA ASP A 10 6.50 8.93 -26.80
C ASP A 10 6.39 7.64 -27.61
N GLN A 11 7.52 7.02 -27.89
CA GLN A 11 7.57 5.76 -28.63
C GLN A 11 6.92 4.61 -27.84
N THR A 12 6.85 4.71 -26.52
CA THR A 12 6.32 3.67 -25.63
C THR A 12 5.32 4.24 -24.63
N LEU A 13 4.26 3.48 -24.34
CA LEU A 13 3.25 3.87 -23.36
C LEU A 13 3.83 4.04 -21.95
N GLU A 14 4.83 3.24 -21.57
CA GLU A 14 5.44 3.32 -20.24
C GLU A 14 6.20 4.64 -20.03
N ARG A 15 7.00 5.06 -21.01
CA ARG A 15 7.71 6.35 -20.95
C ARG A 15 6.73 7.52 -20.88
N LEU A 16 5.68 7.49 -21.71
CA LEU A 16 4.62 8.49 -21.66
C LEU A 16 3.98 8.56 -20.27
N TRP A 17 3.67 7.40 -19.68
CA TRP A 17 3.08 7.34 -18.34
C TRP A 17 4.04 7.83 -17.26
N GLN A 18 5.33 7.52 -17.38
CA GLN A 18 6.33 7.99 -16.43
C GLN A 18 6.49 9.51 -16.50
N HIS A 19 6.50 10.08 -17.72
CA HIS A 19 6.52 11.52 -17.93
C HIS A 19 5.30 12.20 -17.27
N VAL A 20 4.08 11.72 -17.54
CA VAL A 20 2.85 12.28 -16.96
C VAL A 20 2.87 12.19 -15.44
N ARG A 21 3.33 11.08 -14.86
CA ARG A 21 3.46 10.92 -13.40
C ARG A 21 4.45 11.92 -12.82
N ASN A 22 5.56 12.19 -13.50
CA ASN A 22 6.56 13.15 -13.04
C ASN A 22 6.02 14.60 -13.08
N VAL A 23 5.34 14.98 -14.16
CA VAL A 23 4.71 16.32 -14.30
C VAL A 23 3.59 16.52 -13.29
N ALA A 24 2.72 15.53 -13.11
CA ALA A 24 1.67 15.61 -12.10
C ALA A 24 2.27 15.75 -10.68
N ARG A 25 3.36 15.00 -10.41
CA ARG A 25 4.07 15.06 -9.12
C ARG A 25 4.69 16.43 -8.86
N SER A 26 5.32 17.07 -9.85
CA SER A 26 5.89 18.41 -9.67
C SER A 26 4.83 19.47 -9.36
N GLN A 27 3.57 19.18 -9.66
CA GLN A 27 2.41 20.04 -9.39
C GLN A 27 1.57 19.54 -8.21
N GLY A 28 2.06 18.59 -7.40
CA GLY A 28 1.33 18.11 -6.21
C GLY A 28 0.18 17.14 -6.48
N TYR A 29 0.03 16.62 -7.70
CA TYR A 29 -1.06 15.72 -8.10
C TYR A 29 -0.61 14.26 -8.26
N SER A 30 -1.40 13.32 -7.73
CA SER A 30 -1.19 11.88 -7.93
C SER A 30 -2.10 11.30 -9.01
N MET A 31 -1.50 10.71 -10.04
CA MET A 31 -2.18 10.04 -11.14
C MET A 31 -2.26 8.51 -10.94
N SER A 32 -3.39 7.92 -11.29
CA SER A 32 -3.62 6.47 -11.27
C SER A 32 -4.31 6.01 -12.55
N THR A 33 -3.96 4.83 -13.05
CA THR A 33 -4.60 4.24 -14.22
C THR A 33 -5.98 3.70 -13.85
N LEU A 34 -7.02 4.17 -14.55
CA LEU A 34 -8.41 3.76 -14.31
C LEU A 34 -8.79 2.54 -15.16
N ARG A 35 -8.39 2.54 -16.43
CA ARG A 35 -8.56 1.42 -17.38
C ARG A 35 -7.38 1.40 -18.35
N SER A 36 -6.95 0.22 -18.73
CA SER A 36 -5.94 -0.02 -19.77
C SER A 36 -6.37 -1.23 -20.59
N ASN A 37 -6.34 -1.14 -21.91
CA ASN A 37 -6.60 -2.29 -22.79
C ASN A 37 -5.40 -3.25 -22.85
N MET A 38 -4.23 -2.83 -22.36
CA MET A 38 -3.00 -3.65 -22.36
C MET A 38 -2.83 -4.46 -21.08
N THR A 39 -3.46 -4.03 -19.99
CA THR A 39 -3.40 -4.72 -18.71
C THR A 39 -4.82 -4.78 -18.16
N HIS A 40 -5.40 -5.98 -18.01
CA HIS A 40 -6.66 -6.22 -17.32
C HIS A 40 -6.56 -5.92 -15.80
N LYS A 41 -5.96 -4.78 -15.43
CA LYS A 41 -5.86 -4.29 -14.06
C LYS A 41 -6.94 -3.24 -13.86
N THR A 42 -8.08 -3.66 -13.34
CA THR A 42 -9.07 -2.75 -12.75
C THR A 42 -8.51 -2.31 -11.40
N VAL A 43 -7.99 -1.09 -11.31
CA VAL A 43 -7.54 -0.54 -10.02
C VAL A 43 -8.76 0.05 -9.31
N THR A 44 -9.15 -0.54 -8.18
CA THR A 44 -10.09 0.07 -7.25
C THR A 44 -9.42 1.28 -6.61
N SER A 45 -9.61 2.47 -7.18
CA SER A 45 -9.16 3.71 -6.55
C SER A 45 -10.16 4.13 -5.48
N ARG A 46 -9.69 4.58 -4.31
CA ARG A 46 -10.51 5.27 -3.28
C ARG A 46 -11.00 6.67 -3.75
N LYS A 47 -11.29 6.85 -5.03
CA LYS A 47 -11.67 8.13 -5.64
C LYS A 47 -13.09 8.03 -6.16
N PHE A 48 -14.04 8.17 -5.25
CA PHE A 48 -15.36 8.68 -5.64
C PHE A 48 -15.18 10.18 -5.96
N ASP A 49 -15.66 10.61 -7.12
CA ASP A 49 -15.88 12.01 -7.52
C ASP A 49 -14.71 12.93 -7.93
N PHE A 50 -13.70 12.40 -8.65
CA PHE A 50 -12.75 13.28 -9.37
C PHE A 50 -13.00 13.31 -10.89
N PRO A 51 -13.35 14.47 -11.48
CA PRO A 51 -13.72 14.58 -12.89
C PRO A 51 -12.53 14.58 -13.86
N PHE A 52 -11.35 15.01 -13.42
CA PHE A 52 -10.14 15.07 -14.26
C PHE A 52 -9.79 13.71 -14.88
N ARG A 53 -9.64 13.67 -16.21
CA ARG A 53 -9.31 12.44 -16.94
C ARG A 53 -8.38 12.73 -18.11
N LEU A 54 -7.38 11.87 -18.26
CA LEU A 54 -6.52 11.78 -19.43
C LEU A 54 -6.72 10.42 -20.12
N TYR A 55 -6.42 10.36 -21.41
CA TYR A 55 -6.31 9.11 -22.15
C TYR A 55 -5.11 9.15 -23.09
N SER A 56 -4.51 7.98 -23.32
CA SER A 56 -3.49 7.81 -24.34
C SER A 56 -4.05 7.01 -25.52
N ARG A 57 -3.62 7.35 -26.73
CA ARG A 57 -4.00 6.65 -27.95
C ARG A 57 -2.79 6.51 -28.87
N LYS A 58 -2.61 5.33 -29.45
CA LYS A 58 -1.71 5.11 -30.58
C LYS A 58 -2.54 5.03 -31.86
N TYR A 59 -2.22 5.87 -32.85
CA TYR A 59 -2.87 5.82 -34.15
C TYR A 59 -2.25 4.70 -35.01
N ALA A 60 -3.05 4.03 -35.85
CA ALA A 60 -2.61 2.85 -36.60
C ALA A 60 -1.39 3.11 -37.51
N LYS A 61 -1.23 4.35 -38.01
CA LYS A 61 -0.11 4.78 -38.84
C LYS A 61 1.01 5.48 -38.05
N SER A 62 0.85 5.64 -36.74
CA SER A 62 1.84 6.31 -35.90
C SER A 62 2.68 5.29 -35.13
N THR A 63 3.97 5.58 -35.00
CA THR A 63 4.87 4.87 -34.09
C THR A 63 4.77 5.40 -32.66
N THR A 64 4.18 6.58 -32.45
CA THR A 64 4.09 7.29 -31.16
C THR A 64 2.73 7.13 -30.48
N TRP A 65 2.75 7.18 -29.15
CA TRP A 65 1.58 7.31 -28.29
C TRP A 65 1.32 8.78 -28.03
N THR A 66 0.09 9.24 -28.27
CA THR A 66 -0.34 10.61 -27.98
C THR A 66 -1.17 10.63 -26.70
N LEU A 67 -0.88 11.58 -25.81
CA LEU A 67 -1.69 11.88 -24.62
C LEU A 67 -2.71 12.98 -24.92
N LYS A 68 -3.96 12.82 -24.47
CA LYS A 68 -5.00 13.83 -24.58
C LYS A 68 -5.79 13.99 -23.29
N VAL A 69 -6.19 15.23 -23.01
CA VAL A 69 -7.10 15.56 -21.91
C VAL A 69 -8.53 15.19 -22.33
N LYS A 70 -9.21 14.37 -21.53
CA LYS A 70 -10.64 14.07 -21.69
C LYS A 70 -11.51 15.03 -20.88
N ASN A 71 -11.06 15.39 -19.68
CA ASN A 71 -11.73 16.36 -18.83
C ASN A 71 -10.67 17.11 -18.00
N PRO A 72 -10.59 18.45 -18.10
CA PRO A 72 -9.63 19.26 -17.35
C PRO A 72 -10.09 19.64 -15.92
N GLU A 73 -11.35 19.40 -15.56
CA GLU A 73 -11.92 19.84 -14.27
C GLU A 73 -11.30 19.13 -13.06
N HIS A 74 -11.08 19.88 -11.97
CA HIS A 74 -10.53 19.37 -10.71
C HIS A 74 -11.45 19.72 -9.53
N SER A 75 -11.73 18.74 -8.66
CA SER A 75 -12.54 18.96 -7.45
C SER A 75 -11.73 19.49 -6.24
N HIS A 76 -10.41 19.64 -6.38
CA HIS A 76 -9.53 20.13 -5.30
C HIS A 76 -8.25 20.75 -5.87
N ASP A 77 -7.63 21.64 -5.10
CA ASP A 77 -6.35 22.23 -5.42
C ASP A 77 -5.18 21.26 -5.24
N ALA A 78 -4.05 21.59 -5.86
CA ALA A 78 -2.81 20.87 -5.64
C ALA A 78 -2.44 20.87 -4.16
N THR A 79 -1.97 19.73 -3.67
CA THR A 79 -1.46 19.64 -2.30
C THR A 79 -0.02 20.15 -2.25
N GLU A 80 0.28 21.02 -1.30
CA GLU A 80 1.65 21.52 -1.08
C GLU A 80 2.55 20.43 -0.48
N SER A 81 1.99 19.55 0.36
CA SER A 81 2.72 18.47 1.02
C SER A 81 2.67 17.15 0.26
N ILE A 82 3.83 16.75 -0.27
CA ILE A 82 4.06 15.43 -0.89
C ILE A 82 3.80 14.28 0.12
N MET A 83 3.82 14.56 1.43
CA MET A 83 3.58 13.58 2.50
C MET A 83 2.16 13.04 2.50
N GLU A 84 1.20 13.83 2.05
CA GLU A 84 -0.23 13.50 2.16
C GLU A 84 -0.65 12.43 1.15
N HIS A 85 0.07 12.29 0.04
CA HIS A 85 -0.25 11.34 -1.03
C HIS A 85 0.50 10.02 -0.87
N PRO A 86 -0.18 8.90 -0.55
CA PRO A 86 0.48 7.59 -0.42
C PRO A 86 1.20 7.14 -1.69
N ALA A 87 0.79 7.64 -2.86
CA ALA A 87 1.44 7.36 -4.14
C ALA A 87 2.89 7.87 -4.19
N PHE A 88 3.18 9.00 -3.52
CA PHE A 88 4.53 9.58 -3.49
C PHE A 88 5.42 8.99 -2.40
N ARG A 89 4.81 8.29 -1.43
CA ARG A 89 5.46 7.61 -0.32
C ARG A 89 5.80 6.14 -0.59
N LYS A 90 5.51 5.64 -1.80
CA LYS A 90 5.80 4.25 -2.17
C LYS A 90 7.30 3.98 -2.16
N PHE A 91 7.68 2.88 -1.50
CA PHE A 91 9.01 2.32 -1.56
C PHE A 91 9.29 1.68 -2.92
N ASN A 92 10.49 1.89 -3.45
CA ASN A 92 11.00 1.17 -4.61
C ASN A 92 11.50 -0.24 -4.19
N GLU A 93 11.85 -1.09 -5.15
CA GLU A 93 12.24 -2.48 -4.87
C GLU A 93 13.49 -2.58 -3.98
N GLN A 94 14.48 -1.70 -4.18
CA GLN A 94 15.70 -1.65 -3.38
C GLN A 94 15.39 -1.29 -1.91
N GLU A 95 14.57 -0.26 -1.69
CA GLU A 95 14.13 0.19 -0.37
C GLU A 95 13.30 -0.89 0.33
N ILE A 96 12.46 -1.61 -0.42
CA ILE A 96 11.70 -2.75 0.11
C ILE A 96 12.64 -3.85 0.61
N SER A 97 13.65 -4.21 -0.18
CA SER A 97 14.65 -5.21 0.22
C SER A 97 15.44 -4.76 1.45
N GLN A 98 15.85 -3.50 1.50
CA GLN A 98 16.52 -2.92 2.65
C GLN A 98 15.64 -2.92 3.92
N ILE A 99 14.36 -2.54 3.81
CA ILE A 99 13.42 -2.59 4.95
C ILE A 99 13.30 -4.02 5.48
N ALA A 100 13.22 -5.02 4.61
CA ALA A 100 13.15 -6.42 5.00
C ALA A 100 14.42 -6.85 5.78
N GLN A 101 15.60 -6.60 5.22
CA GLN A 101 16.88 -6.92 5.84
C GLN A 101 17.05 -6.24 7.22
N MET A 102 16.71 -4.95 7.32
CA MET A 102 16.77 -4.21 8.58
C MET A 102 15.78 -4.76 9.60
N SER A 103 14.57 -5.12 9.17
CA SER A 103 13.55 -5.71 10.04
C SER A 103 13.94 -7.10 10.53
N GLU A 104 14.62 -7.90 9.72
CA GLU A 104 15.19 -9.21 10.11
C GLU A 104 16.32 -9.03 11.13
N SER A 105 17.09 -7.95 11.01
CA SER A 105 18.12 -7.55 11.97
C SER A 105 17.57 -6.89 13.25
N LEU A 106 16.26 -7.00 13.50
CA LEU A 106 15.57 -6.46 14.67
C LEU A 106 15.68 -4.94 14.86
N LEU A 107 15.98 -4.18 13.80
CA LEU A 107 16.01 -2.73 13.89
C LEU A 107 14.61 -2.17 14.10
N MET A 108 14.51 -1.17 14.98
CA MET A 108 13.25 -0.52 15.27
C MET A 108 12.80 0.29 14.04
N PRO A 109 11.50 0.37 13.72
CA PRO A 109 11.00 1.11 12.55
C PRO A 109 11.47 2.57 12.46
N ARG A 110 11.73 3.21 13.61
CA ARG A 110 12.30 4.57 13.67
C ARG A 110 13.76 4.63 13.19
N GLN A 111 14.56 3.60 13.47
CA GLN A 111 15.93 3.49 12.98
C GLN A 111 15.95 3.20 11.47
N ILE A 112 15.05 2.32 11.01
CA ILE A 112 14.82 2.05 9.59
C ILE A 112 14.46 3.35 8.86
N GLN A 113 13.56 4.15 9.42
CA GLN A 113 13.19 5.44 8.88
C GLN A 113 14.40 6.38 8.74
N ALA A 114 15.22 6.50 9.78
CA ALA A 114 16.39 7.37 9.77
C ALA A 114 17.39 6.96 8.68
N GLN A 115 17.64 5.65 8.51
CA GLN A 115 18.52 5.13 7.47
C GLN A 115 17.97 5.34 6.06
N LEU A 116 16.67 5.14 5.85
CA LEU A 116 16.05 5.41 4.55
C LEU A 116 16.09 6.92 4.22
N CYS A 117 15.87 7.78 5.22
CA CYS A 117 15.94 9.22 5.03
C CYS A 117 17.37 9.69 4.68
N SER A 118 18.41 9.08 5.25
CA SER A 118 19.80 9.47 4.96
C SER A 118 20.29 8.98 3.60
N GLN A 119 19.73 7.90 3.07
CA GLN A 119 20.13 7.31 1.77
C GLN A 119 19.33 7.86 0.58
N ARG A 120 18.18 8.50 0.81
CA ARG A 120 17.33 9.02 -0.26
C ARG A 120 17.85 10.35 -0.79
N GLU A 121 18.31 10.36 -2.05
CA GLU A 121 18.74 11.56 -2.79
C GLU A 121 17.57 12.48 -3.22
N SER A 122 16.37 12.33 -2.69
CA SER A 122 15.24 13.16 -3.14
C SER A 122 14.18 13.41 -2.08
N ASN A 123 13.45 14.50 -2.29
CA ASN A 123 12.31 15.06 -1.55
C ASN A 123 11.09 14.11 -1.43
N ARG A 124 11.33 12.80 -1.23
CA ARG A 124 10.31 11.75 -1.07
C ARG A 124 10.16 11.44 0.41
N PRO A 125 9.08 11.92 1.04
CA PRO A 125 8.88 11.71 2.46
C PRO A 125 8.73 10.23 2.79
N VAL A 126 9.41 9.81 3.85
CA VAL A 126 9.24 8.49 4.46
C VAL A 126 8.51 8.70 5.77
N ILE A 127 7.31 8.13 5.89
CA ILE A 127 6.53 8.19 7.12
C ILE A 127 6.66 6.86 7.86
N LEU A 128 6.86 6.96 9.17
CA LEU A 128 7.03 5.81 10.05
C LEU A 128 5.89 4.77 9.90
N GLN A 129 4.66 5.24 9.70
CA GLN A 129 3.49 4.37 9.47
C GLN A 129 3.62 3.50 8.22
N ASP A 130 4.25 3.99 7.15
CA ASP A 130 4.43 3.19 5.93
C ASP A 130 5.43 2.05 6.16
N ILE A 131 6.47 2.30 6.95
CA ILE A 131 7.45 1.27 7.36
C ILE A 131 6.74 0.22 8.21
N TYR A 132 5.95 0.63 9.22
CA TYR A 132 5.16 -0.30 10.03
C TYR A 132 4.24 -1.16 9.16
N ASN A 133 3.48 -0.54 8.24
CA ASN A 133 2.57 -1.25 7.36
C ASN A 133 3.32 -2.23 6.45
N LYS A 134 4.50 -1.84 5.95
CA LYS A 134 5.33 -2.68 5.09
C LYS A 134 5.89 -3.88 5.85
N VAL A 135 6.54 -3.65 6.99
CA VAL A 135 7.06 -4.70 7.87
C VAL A 135 5.96 -5.66 8.30
N LYS A 136 4.79 -5.14 8.71
CA LYS A 136 3.64 -5.97 9.06
C LYS A 136 3.17 -6.83 7.89
N LYS A 137 3.10 -6.25 6.69
CA LYS A 137 2.70 -6.99 5.48
C LYS A 137 3.71 -8.09 5.13
N ASP A 138 4.99 -7.82 5.26
CA ASP A 138 6.05 -8.78 4.95
C ASP A 138 6.06 -9.94 5.95
N LYS A 139 5.86 -9.67 7.25
CA LYS A 139 5.66 -10.71 8.27
C LYS A 139 4.45 -11.61 7.99
N LEU A 140 3.41 -11.07 7.36
CA LEU A 140 2.23 -11.86 7.01
C LEU A 140 2.47 -12.79 5.81
N GLN A 141 3.51 -12.60 4.98
CA GLN A 141 3.85 -13.48 3.85
C GLN A 141 2.63 -14.00 3.05
N VAL A 142 1.71 -13.11 2.66
CA VAL A 142 0.45 -13.41 1.92
C VAL A 142 -0.66 -14.07 2.76
N ARG A 143 -0.39 -14.42 4.02
CA ARG A 143 -1.38 -15.02 4.93
C ARG A 143 -2.40 -13.98 5.39
N ARG A 144 -3.64 -14.44 5.62
CA ARG A 144 -4.64 -13.59 6.28
C ARG A 144 -4.18 -13.36 7.73
N PRO A 145 -4.35 -12.14 8.27
CA PRO A 145 -3.95 -11.84 9.66
C PRO A 145 -4.48 -12.85 10.68
N ILE A 146 -5.69 -13.36 10.48
CA ILE A 146 -6.30 -14.34 11.38
C ILE A 146 -5.64 -15.72 11.29
N ASP A 147 -5.15 -16.13 10.11
CA ASP A 147 -4.42 -17.40 9.98
C ASP A 147 -3.06 -17.30 10.68
N ALA A 148 -2.38 -16.16 10.56
CA ALA A 148 -1.13 -15.91 11.27
C ALA A 148 -1.33 -15.90 12.78
N LEU A 149 -2.41 -15.28 13.27
CA LEU A 149 -2.79 -15.32 14.68
C LEU A 149 -3.02 -16.75 15.17
N ILE A 150 -3.78 -17.56 14.43
CA ILE A 150 -4.05 -18.96 14.81
C ILE A 150 -2.74 -19.76 14.93
N ASP A 151 -1.78 -19.55 14.04
CA ASP A 151 -0.48 -20.22 14.14
C ASP A 151 0.33 -19.75 15.35
N THR A 152 0.34 -18.44 15.64
CA THR A 152 0.95 -17.95 16.89
C THR A 152 0.31 -18.57 18.13
N LEU A 153 -1.02 -18.76 18.13
CA LEU A 153 -1.72 -19.43 19.24
C LEU A 153 -1.30 -20.89 19.38
N LYS A 154 -1.14 -21.62 18.26
CA LYS A 154 -0.64 -23.01 18.27
C LYS A 154 0.80 -23.08 18.79
N GLU A 155 1.70 -22.26 18.25
CA GLU A 155 3.11 -22.21 18.64
C GLU A 155 3.28 -21.85 20.12
N GLY A 156 2.44 -20.94 20.63
CA GLY A 156 2.45 -20.51 22.03
C GLY A 156 1.72 -21.45 23.00
N ASN A 157 1.24 -22.62 22.56
CA ASN A 157 0.45 -23.57 23.37
C ASN A 157 -0.76 -22.93 24.07
N PHE A 158 -1.41 -21.96 23.42
CA PHE A 158 -2.66 -21.41 23.89
C PHE A 158 -3.78 -22.43 23.71
N ALA A 159 -4.72 -22.48 24.65
CA ALA A 159 -5.99 -23.16 24.36
C ALA A 159 -6.83 -22.20 23.52
N TRP A 160 -7.36 -22.67 22.40
CA TRP A 160 -8.16 -21.84 21.51
C TRP A 160 -9.25 -22.65 20.81
N SER A 161 -10.33 -21.97 20.42
CA SER A 161 -11.41 -22.51 19.61
C SER A 161 -11.92 -21.45 18.64
N SER A 162 -12.35 -21.86 17.46
CA SER A 162 -12.91 -20.95 16.45
C SER A 162 -14.19 -21.50 15.85
N ALA A 163 -15.19 -20.64 15.67
CA ALA A 163 -16.39 -20.95 14.90
C ALA A 163 -16.25 -20.43 13.47
N ARG A 164 -16.87 -21.14 12.52
CA ARG A 164 -16.92 -20.73 11.10
C ARG A 164 -18.34 -20.80 10.57
N ASP A 165 -18.67 -19.94 9.62
CA ASP A 165 -19.92 -20.01 8.87
C ASP A 165 -19.88 -21.07 7.76
N SER A 166 -20.98 -21.19 7.01
CA SER A 166 -21.10 -22.10 5.86
C SER A 166 -20.17 -21.78 4.70
N GLU A 167 -19.64 -20.56 4.64
CA GLU A 167 -18.69 -20.11 3.62
C GLU A 167 -17.22 -20.28 4.07
N GLY A 168 -17.01 -20.75 5.31
CA GLY A 168 -15.70 -20.99 5.90
C GLY A 168 -15.03 -19.73 6.48
N HIS A 169 -15.76 -18.63 6.64
CA HIS A 169 -15.28 -17.45 7.34
C HIS A 169 -15.32 -17.66 8.85
N ILE A 170 -14.31 -17.16 9.55
CA ILE A 170 -14.27 -17.23 11.01
C ILE A 170 -15.23 -16.19 11.59
N THR A 171 -16.21 -16.65 12.36
CA THR A 171 -17.23 -15.80 13.01
C THR A 171 -16.92 -15.52 14.47
N SER A 172 -16.15 -16.38 15.12
CA SER A 172 -15.72 -16.21 16.51
C SER A 172 -14.40 -16.92 16.77
N LEU A 173 -13.55 -16.33 17.60
CA LEU A 173 -12.29 -16.89 18.06
C LEU A 173 -12.16 -16.66 19.56
N PHE A 174 -12.05 -17.75 20.31
CA PHE A 174 -11.74 -17.74 21.74
C PHE A 174 -10.33 -18.29 21.94
N PHE A 175 -9.55 -17.67 22.82
CA PHE A 175 -8.25 -18.19 23.20
C PHE A 175 -7.91 -17.78 24.63
N THR A 176 -7.09 -18.58 25.30
CA THR A 176 -6.62 -18.29 26.66
C THR A 176 -5.20 -18.79 26.86
N HIS A 177 -4.42 -18.02 27.62
CA HIS A 177 -3.04 -18.35 27.92
C HIS A 177 -2.98 -19.57 28.86
N PRO A 178 -2.07 -20.53 28.67
CA PRO A 178 -1.99 -21.73 29.52
C PRO A 178 -1.82 -21.40 31.01
N LEU A 179 -1.12 -20.31 31.35
CA LEU A 179 -1.04 -19.81 32.73
C LEU A 179 -2.40 -19.36 33.29
N ALA A 180 -3.25 -18.72 32.49
CA ALA A 180 -4.57 -18.30 32.93
C ALA A 180 -5.44 -19.52 33.28
N ILE A 181 -5.37 -20.60 32.48
CA ILE A 181 -6.05 -21.86 32.80
C ILE A 181 -5.51 -22.45 34.11
N LYS A 182 -4.19 -22.46 34.30
CA LYS A 182 -3.56 -22.95 35.55
C LYS A 182 -4.05 -22.16 36.77
N LEU A 183 -4.10 -20.84 36.66
CA LEU A 183 -4.61 -19.97 37.73
C LEU A 183 -6.10 -20.25 38.01
N LEU A 184 -6.94 -20.31 36.98
CA LEU A 184 -8.37 -20.61 37.14
C LEU A 184 -8.63 -21.97 37.82
N ARG A 185 -7.82 -22.99 37.48
CA ARG A 185 -7.88 -24.31 38.12
C ARG A 185 -7.36 -24.31 39.56
N GLY A 186 -6.39 -23.45 39.87
CA GLY A 186 -5.79 -23.33 41.19
C GLY A 186 -6.66 -22.58 42.21
N PHE A 187 -7.60 -21.76 41.76
CA PHE A 187 -8.50 -20.99 42.62
C PHE A 187 -9.99 -21.19 42.26
N PRO A 188 -10.57 -22.38 42.51
CA PRO A 188 -11.96 -22.69 42.12
C PRO A 188 -13.00 -21.79 42.79
N HIS A 189 -12.68 -21.26 43.98
CA HIS A 189 -13.57 -20.42 44.79
C HIS A 189 -13.76 -19.00 44.25
N LEU A 190 -12.98 -18.56 43.25
CA LEU A 190 -13.12 -17.26 42.61
C LEU A 190 -14.06 -17.27 41.39
N ASN A 191 -14.63 -18.44 41.04
CA ASN A 191 -15.48 -18.61 39.85
C ASN A 191 -16.99 -18.71 40.19
N GLN A 192 -17.44 -18.14 41.32
CA GLN A 192 -18.87 -18.06 41.69
C GLN A 192 -19.54 -16.83 41.11
#